data_AF-A0A9D8AWJ3-F1
#
_entry.id   AF-A0A9D8AWJ3-F1
#
_cell.length_a   1.000
_cell.length_b   1.000
_cell.length_c   1.000
_cell.angle_alpha   90.00
_cell.angle_beta   90.00
_cell.angle_gamma   90.00
#
_symmetry.space_group_name_H-M   'P 1'
#
loop_
_entity.id
_entity.type
_entity.pdbx_description
1 polymer ?
#
loop_
_entity_poly.entity_id
_entity_poly.type
_entity_poly.pdbx_seq_one_letter_code
_entity_poly.pdbx_strand_id
1 'polypeptide(L)' 'MDELVKLVSEKTGLSEQMARTAVETVLGFLKDKLPGPIAAQMDNVLSGGGLGGLGDLGDLGGLAKGLGGLLGNQ' A
#
# COMPACT_ATOMS: atom_id res chain seq x y z
N MET A 1 5.25 4.69 -5.92
CA MET A 1 4.72 5.96 -6.49
C MET A 1 5.10 6.17 -7.95
N ASP A 2 6.37 6.05 -8.35
CA ASP A 2 6.80 6.44 -9.70
C ASP A 2 6.16 5.64 -10.84
N GLU A 3 5.87 4.36 -10.61
CA GLU A 3 5.14 3.52 -11.56
C GLU A 3 3.70 4.00 -11.80
N LEU A 4 3.00 4.41 -10.74
CA LEU A 4 1.65 4.98 -10.85
C LEU A 4 1.66 6.33 -11.57
N VAL A 5 2.68 7.15 -11.31
CA VAL A 5 2.86 8.45 -11.99
C VAL A 5 3.07 8.24 -13.48
N LYS A 6 3.94 7.28 -13.87
CA LYS A 6 4.16 6.92 -15.28
C LYS A 6 2.88 6.38 -15.92
N LEU A 7 2.18 5.46 -15.26
CA LEU A 7 0.93 4.91 -15.77
C LEU A 7 -0.12 6.00 -16.01
N VAL A 8 -0.29 6.92 -15.06
CA VAL A 8 -1.24 8.04 -15.20
C VAL A 8 -0.77 8.96 -16.32
N SER A 9 0.51 9.32 -16.39
CA SER A 9 1.06 10.15 -17.46
C SER A 9 0.81 9.52 -18.84
N GLU A 10 1.13 8.23 -19.02
CA GLU A 10 0.95 7.51 -20.29
C GLU A 10 -0.53 7.41 -20.71
N LYS A 11 -1.45 7.20 -19.76
CA LYS A 11 -2.87 7.00 -20.05
C LYS A 11 -3.64 8.31 -20.24
N THR A 12 -3.18 9.39 -19.63
CA THR A 12 -3.90 10.68 -19.62
C THR A 12 -3.22 11.76 -20.47
N GLY A 13 -1.95 11.57 -20.84
CA GLY A 13 -1.13 12.57 -21.52
C GLY A 13 -0.67 13.71 -20.61
N LEU A 14 -0.88 13.60 -19.29
CA LEU A 14 -0.38 14.57 -18.31
C LEU A 14 1.15 14.52 -18.22
N SER A 15 1.77 15.68 -17.92
CA SER A 15 3.19 15.72 -17.56
C SER A 15 3.42 14.94 -16.26
N GLU A 16 4.62 14.38 -16.06
CA GLU A 16 4.94 13.62 -14.84
C GLU A 16 4.67 14.41 -13.55
N GLN A 17 4.91 15.72 -13.56
CA GLN A 17 4.64 16.60 -12.42
C GLN A 17 3.14 16.72 -12.13
N MET A 18 2.30 16.87 -13.17
CA MET A 18 0.85 16.90 -13.01
C MET A 18 0.28 15.53 -12.64
N ALA A 19 0.83 14.46 -13.22
CA ALA A 19 0.46 13.09 -12.88
C ALA A 19 0.80 12.75 -11.42
N ARG A 20 1.95 13.19 -10.91
CA ARG A 20 2.32 13.06 -9.49
C ARG A 20 1.31 13.77 -8.58
N THR A 21 0.99 15.02 -8.89
CA THR A 21 0.01 15.81 -8.14
C THR A 21 -1.37 15.13 -8.13
N ALA A 22 -1.80 14.59 -9.27
CA ALA A 22 -3.06 13.86 -9.38
C ALA A 22 -3.07 12.58 -8.53
N VAL A 23 -2.00 11.79 -8.59
CA VAL A 23 -1.86 10.55 -7.78
C VAL A 23 -1.88 10.90 -6.29
N GLU A 24 -1.12 11.90 -5.84
CA GLU A 24 -1.09 12.33 -4.44
C GLU A 24 -2.45 12.83 -3.94
N THR A 25 -3.19 13.57 -4.77
CA THR A 25 -4.53 14.06 -4.45
C THR A 25 -5.51 12.90 -4.23
N VAL A 26 -5.51 11.91 -5.11
CA VAL A 26 -6.38 10.73 -4.99
C VAL A 26 -5.99 9.88 -3.79
N LEU A 27 -4.68 9.69 -3.55
CA LEU A 27 -4.19 8.95 -2.39
C LEU A 27 -4.57 9.63 -1.08
N GLY A 28 -4.46 10.96 -1.00
CA GLY A 28 -4.92 11.74 0.15
C GLY A 28 -6.42 11.54 0.42
N PHE A 29 -7.25 11.67 -0.62
CA PHE A 29 -8.68 11.43 -0.51
C PHE A 29 -9.01 10.00 -0.04
N LEU A 30 -8.32 8.98 -0.57
CA LEU A 30 -8.54 7.59 -0.16
C LEU A 30 -8.09 7.34 1.28
N LYS A 31 -6.97 7.92 1.73
CA LYS A 31 -6.52 7.83 3.12
C LYS A 31 -7.53 8.45 4.09
N ASP A 32 -8.13 9.58 3.72
CA ASP A 32 -9.13 10.25 4.55
C ASP A 32 -10.46 9.48 4.63
N LYS A 33 -10.76 8.65 3.62
CA LYS A 33 -12.00 7.86 3.53
C LYS A 33 -11.87 6.43 4.03
N LEU A 34 -10.66 5.89 4.09
CA LEU A 34 -10.42 4.51 4.53
C LEU A 34 -10.11 4.46 6.03
N PRO A 35 -10.77 3.58 6.82
CA PRO A 35 -10.45 3.41 8.23
C PRO A 35 -8.99 2.96 8.40
N GLY A 36 -8.35 3.44 9.47
CA GLY A 36 -6.90 3.36 9.72
C GLY A 36 -6.16 2.07 9.31
N PRO A 37 -6.70 0.84 9.55
CA PRO A 37 -6.03 -0.39 9.14
C PRO A 37 -5.83 -0.53 7.63
N ILE A 38 -6.73 0.01 6.81
CA ILE A 38 -6.67 -0.12 5.35
C ILE A 38 -5.70 0.92 4.76
N ALA A 39 -5.67 2.13 5.31
CA ALA A 39 -4.72 3.17 4.91
C ALA A 39 -3.26 2.72 5.12
N ALA A 40 -2.97 2.05 6.23
CA ALA A 40 -1.64 1.50 6.53
C ALA A 40 -1.22 0.40 5.53
N GLN A 41 -2.15 -0.46 5.11
CA GLN A 41 -1.87 -1.48 4.09
C GLN A 41 -1.61 -0.87 2.72
N MET A 42 -2.34 0.19 2.37
CA MET A 42 -2.16 0.89 1.11
C MET A 42 -0.80 1.60 1.04
N ASP A 43 -0.35 2.21 2.14
CA ASP A 43 0.98 2.83 2.21
C ASP A 43 2.13 1.81 2.06
N ASN A 44 1.98 0.61 2.61
CA ASN A 44 2.94 -0.48 2.40
C ASN A 44 3.03 -0.86 0.90
N VAL A 45 1.88 -1.02 0.23
CA VAL A 45 1.81 -1.32 -1.21
C VAL A 45 2.42 -0.22 -2.06
N LEU A 46 2.14 1.05 -1.75
CA LEU A 46 2.61 2.20 -2.53
C LEU A 46 4.10 2.51 -2.37
N SER A 47 4.67 2.13 -1.22
CA SER A 47 6.09 2.29 -0.89
C SER A 47 6.98 1.21 -1.52
N GLY A 48 6.41 0.35 -2.37
CA GLY A 48 7.14 -0.72 -3.07
C GLY A 48 7.05 -2.09 -2.37
N GLY A 49 6.42 -2.15 -1.20
CA GLY A 49 6.02 -3.42 -0.59
C GLY A 49 4.67 -3.83 -1.15
N GLY A 50 4.59 -4.29 -2.41
CA GLY A 50 3.35 -4.74 -3.04
C GLY A 50 2.59 -5.79 -2.21
N LEU A 51 1.65 -6.54 -2.77
CA LEU A 51 1.12 -7.74 -2.05
C LEU A 51 2.23 -8.74 -1.63
N GLY A 52 3.47 -8.57 -2.11
CA GLY A 52 4.69 -9.21 -1.63
C GLY A 52 5.43 -8.52 -0.45
N GLY A 53 4.94 -7.42 0.11
CA GLY A 53 5.39 -6.83 1.38
C GLY A 53 4.87 -7.60 2.61
N LEU A 54 3.83 -8.42 2.42
CA LEU A 54 3.55 -9.57 3.29
C LEU A 54 4.59 -10.68 3.14
N GLY A 55 5.41 -10.64 2.09
CA GLY A 55 6.47 -11.59 1.79
C GLY A 55 7.85 -11.20 2.34
N ASP A 56 7.97 -10.07 3.04
CA ASP A 56 9.12 -9.91 3.93
C ASP A 56 8.87 -10.85 5.12
N LEU A 57 9.58 -11.98 5.12
CA LEU A 57 9.40 -13.15 5.98
C LEU A 57 9.43 -12.83 7.50
N GLY A 58 9.72 -11.59 7.89
CA GLY A 58 9.64 -11.09 9.26
C GLY A 58 8.21 -10.81 9.73
N ASP A 59 7.37 -10.14 8.92
CA ASP A 59 6.06 -9.64 9.37
C ASP A 59 4.96 -10.72 9.31
N LEU A 60 4.97 -11.57 8.27
CA LEU A 60 4.15 -12.79 8.27
C LEU A 60 4.60 -13.77 9.35
N GLY A 61 5.90 -13.82 9.68
CA GLY A 61 6.43 -14.64 10.77
C GLY A 61 5.89 -14.19 12.13
N GLY A 62 5.79 -12.88 12.36
CA GLY A 62 5.16 -12.29 13.54
C GLY A 62 3.66 -12.57 13.63
N LEU A 63 2.92 -12.37 12.53
CA LEU A 63 1.48 -12.63 12.45
C LEU A 63 1.14 -14.12 12.57
N ALA A 64 1.90 -14.99 11.89
CA ALA A 64 1.71 -16.44 11.95
C ALA A 64 2.08 -17.00 13.33
N LYS A 65 3.10 -16.46 14.00
CA LYS A 65 3.43 -16.83 15.39
C LYS A 65 2.37 -16.34 16.37
N GLY A 66 1.81 -15.15 16.16
CA GLY A 66 0.69 -14.63 16.95
C GLY A 66 -0.56 -15.49 16.82
N LEU A 67 -0.90 -15.91 15.60
CA LEU A 67 -2.03 -16.80 15.34
C LEU A 67 -1.78 -18.23 15.86
N GLY A 68 -0.59 -18.78 15.64
CA GLY A 68 -0.21 -20.11 16.14
C GLY A 68 -0.19 -20.19 17.67
N GLY A 69 0.19 -19.11 18.36
CA GLY A 69 0.14 -19.02 19.82
C GLY A 69 -1.28 -18.95 20.39
N LEU A 70 -2.23 -18.35 19.66
CA LEU A 70 -3.64 -18.30 20.06
C LEU A 70 -4.40 -19.60 19.75
N LEU A 71 -4.00 -20.31 18.70
CA LEU A 71 -4.63 -21.57 18.29
C LEU A 71 -4.04 -22.78 19.01
N GLY A 72 -2.80 -22.68 19.51
CA GLY A 72 -2.14 -23.73 20.29
C GLY A 72 -2.38 -23.69 21.80
N ASN A 73 -3.16 -22.73 22.32
CA ASN A 73 -3.40 -22.58 23.76
C ASN A 73 -4.89 -22.69 24.15
N GLN A 74 -5.64 -23.57 23.48
CA GLN A 74 -6.91 -24.12 23.97
C GLN A 74 -6.79 -25.62 24.21
#